data_AF-A0A139GXK8-F1
#
_entry.id   AF-A0A139GXK8-F1
#
_cell.length_a   1.000
_cell.length_b   1.000
_cell.length_c   1.000
_cell.angle_alpha   90.00
_cell.angle_beta   90.00
_cell.angle_gamma   90.00
#
_symmetry.space_group_name_H-M   'P 1'
#
loop_
_entity.id
_entity.type
_entity.pdbx_description
1 polymer ?
#
loop_
_entity_poly.entity_id
_entity_poly.type
_entity_poly.pdbx_seq_one_letter_code
_entity_poly.pdbx_strand_id
1 'polypeptide(L)'
;MLRTLRLSALSILPKPFVLAGLNVTSKTCTSGSSFHIASLHRRQTRLYSDSTERSRPRTKWTPERTAELHRLHDEGLSITSIAHRLQFPPWLVRYKLNSWPTPVPYRERMWRAEDKAEVLRLRDQGMTIKSIAERFQLPYHVVRLQVRNLSSAGSRRKGKWTPEEVDELIRLRAKSWSVKSIADRMRRSCPSVDYKIYGRRPRVEGHRQTGVKYWQEDEIVRIRKIMGRVVKRDEIQALAAELGRSYESVRTQLSKVRRENNLGGSPPPKSGKAWTQDDFDRAQHLREEGRTWSQIGAVLGRSRTSVQSRLANAKVTGNSFNPDHHLSHGELQQIQRFYCEGRDAEEIRRLLPRRSRCTIIRAIERSFGRYEEPAFRGEVKMP
;
A
#
# COMPACT_ATOMS: atom_id res chain seq x y z
N MET A 1 -1.55 56.92 67.05
CA MET A 1 -2.23 55.61 67.21
C MET A 1 -1.57 54.59 66.30
N LEU A 2 -0.58 53.86 66.81
CA LEU A 2 0.15 52.82 66.08
C LEU A 2 -0.39 51.46 66.54
N ARG A 3 -0.97 50.67 65.63
CA ARG A 3 -1.36 49.27 65.88
C ARG A 3 -0.45 48.36 65.07
N THR A 4 0.50 47.77 65.76
CA THR A 4 1.36 46.67 65.31
C THR A 4 0.57 45.35 65.36
N LEU A 5 0.39 44.72 64.20
CA LEU A 5 -0.13 43.36 64.09
C LEU A 5 1.04 42.36 64.11
N ARG A 6 1.08 41.53 65.16
CA ARG A 6 1.95 40.36 65.28
C ARG A 6 1.42 39.26 64.33
N LEU A 7 2.27 38.78 63.43
CA LEU A 7 2.05 37.53 62.69
C LEU A 7 2.74 36.39 63.44
N SER A 8 1.94 35.41 63.84
CA SER A 8 2.37 34.16 64.46
C SER A 8 3.01 33.23 63.44
N ALA A 9 4.23 32.79 63.71
CA ALA A 9 4.93 31.76 62.95
C ALA A 9 4.34 30.38 63.28
N LEU A 10 3.77 29.71 62.28
CA LEU A 10 3.41 28.31 62.35
C LEU A 10 4.64 27.44 62.04
N SER A 11 5.06 26.69 63.05
CA SER A 11 6.08 25.67 63.03
C SER A 11 5.65 24.46 62.19
N ILE A 12 6.27 24.29 61.02
CA ILE A 12 6.17 23.08 60.21
C ILE A 12 7.19 22.07 60.75
N LEU A 13 6.71 21.08 61.50
CA LEU A 13 7.49 19.91 61.89
C LEU A 13 7.65 18.95 60.69
N PRO A 14 8.86 18.40 60.43
CA PRO A 14 9.05 17.35 59.44
C PRO A 14 8.56 16.01 59.97
N LYS A 15 7.83 15.27 59.13
CA LYS A 15 7.36 13.90 59.40
C LYS A 15 8.54 12.93 59.55
N PRO A 16 8.48 11.95 60.47
CA PRO A 16 9.54 10.97 60.64
C PRO A 16 9.60 9.99 59.46
N PHE A 17 10.83 9.73 59.04
CA PHE A 17 11.24 8.65 58.14
C PHE A 17 10.87 7.29 58.75
N VAL A 18 10.00 6.53 58.09
CA VAL A 18 9.80 5.11 58.37
C VAL A 18 10.80 4.33 57.53
N LEU A 19 11.83 3.79 58.19
CA LEU A 19 12.75 2.80 57.64
C LEU A 19 12.01 1.47 57.47
N ALA A 20 11.61 1.17 56.23
CA ALA A 20 11.16 -0.16 55.85
C ALA A 20 12.39 -1.04 55.56
N GLY A 21 12.48 -2.14 56.31
CA GLY A 21 13.57 -3.10 56.27
C GLY A 21 13.80 -3.74 54.89
N LEU A 22 15.08 -3.86 54.57
CA LEU A 22 15.62 -4.61 53.45
C LEU A 22 15.41 -6.11 53.70
N ASN A 23 14.46 -6.72 52.98
CA ASN A 23 14.45 -8.17 52.77
C ASN A 23 15.09 -8.46 51.40
N VAL A 24 16.39 -8.75 51.42
CA VAL A 24 17.14 -9.27 50.28
C VAL A 24 16.87 -10.77 50.17
N THR A 25 15.84 -11.14 49.41
CA THR A 25 15.74 -12.49 48.87
C THR A 25 16.28 -12.47 47.45
N SER A 26 17.47 -13.01 47.28
CA SER A 26 18.14 -13.29 46.01
C SER A 26 17.35 -14.30 45.18
N LYS A 27 16.45 -13.80 44.31
CA LYS A 27 15.91 -14.57 43.19
C LYS A 27 16.85 -14.40 41.99
N THR A 28 17.72 -15.38 41.80
CA THR A 28 18.45 -15.58 40.55
C THR A 28 17.45 -15.97 39.45
N CYS A 29 16.95 -14.97 38.73
CA CYS A 29 16.16 -15.17 37.53
C CYS A 29 17.09 -15.56 36.37
N THR A 30 17.26 -16.86 36.17
CA THR A 30 17.83 -17.45 34.95
C THR A 30 16.88 -17.18 33.78
N SER A 31 16.96 -15.98 33.19
CA SER A 31 16.28 -15.65 31.93
C SER A 31 17.07 -16.24 30.75
N GLY A 32 17.16 -17.57 30.73
CA GLY A 32 17.66 -18.35 29.62
C GLY A 32 16.69 -18.29 28.44
N SER A 33 16.94 -17.35 27.53
CA SER A 33 16.69 -17.41 26.09
C SER A 33 15.72 -18.50 25.57
N SER A 34 14.41 -18.30 25.72
CA SER A 34 13.39 -19.10 25.01
C SER A 34 13.28 -18.75 23.52
N PHE A 35 13.94 -17.67 23.08
CA PHE A 35 13.95 -17.23 21.68
C PHE A 35 14.85 -18.08 20.78
N HIS A 36 15.86 -18.78 21.32
CA HIS A 36 16.70 -19.66 20.51
C HIS A 36 16.09 -21.03 20.24
N ILE A 37 15.32 -21.60 21.17
CA ILE A 37 14.69 -22.92 20.97
C ILE A 37 13.53 -22.84 19.96
N ALA A 38 12.69 -21.79 20.02
CA ALA A 38 11.62 -21.60 19.02
C ALA A 38 12.14 -21.31 17.60
N SER A 39 13.33 -20.71 17.48
CA SER A 39 14.02 -20.45 16.20
C SER A 39 14.65 -21.72 15.61
N LEU A 40 15.26 -22.55 16.48
CA LEU A 40 15.81 -23.85 16.09
C LEU A 40 14.71 -24.83 15.67
N HIS A 41 13.57 -24.87 16.38
CA HIS A 41 12.45 -25.71 15.99
C HIS A 41 11.91 -25.35 14.60
N ARG A 42 11.75 -24.04 14.29
CA ARG A 42 11.34 -23.57 12.94
C ARG A 42 12.38 -23.83 11.85
N ARG A 43 13.68 -23.85 12.19
CA ARG A 43 14.76 -24.21 11.24
C ARG A 43 14.81 -25.72 11.00
N GLN A 44 14.64 -26.55 12.03
CA GLN A 44 14.56 -28.00 11.89
C GLN A 44 13.30 -28.45 11.14
N THR A 45 12.15 -27.77 11.29
CA THR A 45 10.96 -28.11 10.48
C THR A 45 11.16 -27.81 8.98
N ARG A 46 12.00 -26.83 8.63
CA ARG A 46 12.35 -26.55 7.22
C ARG A 46 13.32 -27.58 6.65
N LEU A 47 14.32 -28.00 7.41
CA LEU A 47 15.34 -28.92 6.90
C LEU A 47 14.84 -30.37 6.78
N TYR A 48 13.81 -30.76 7.54
CA TYR A 48 13.19 -32.09 7.43
C TYR A 48 11.90 -32.14 6.58
N SER A 49 11.39 -31.00 6.09
CA SER A 49 10.29 -31.00 5.10
C SER A 49 10.78 -31.02 3.64
N ASP A 50 12.02 -30.63 3.37
CA ASP A 50 12.57 -30.59 2.01
C ASP A 50 12.86 -31.98 1.41
N SER A 51 13.03 -33.03 2.22
CA SER A 51 13.37 -34.38 1.73
C SER A 51 12.16 -35.30 1.50
N THR A 52 10.94 -34.87 1.87
CA THR A 52 9.70 -35.66 1.65
C THR A 52 8.56 -34.86 1.03
N GLU A 53 8.81 -33.66 0.50
CA GLU A 53 7.98 -33.10 -0.57
C GLU A 53 8.20 -33.90 -1.86
N ARG A 54 7.74 -35.16 -1.84
CA ARG A 54 7.23 -35.84 -3.04
C ARG A 54 6.36 -34.81 -3.71
N SER A 55 6.82 -34.30 -4.85
CA SER A 55 6.10 -33.44 -5.79
C SER A 55 4.61 -33.81 -5.75
N ARG A 56 3.83 -33.14 -4.90
CA ARG A 56 2.39 -33.29 -4.93
C ARG A 56 2.03 -32.73 -6.29
N PRO A 57 1.50 -33.54 -7.22
CA PRO A 57 1.17 -33.04 -8.53
C PRO A 57 0.35 -31.78 -8.32
N ARG A 58 0.78 -30.66 -8.92
CA ARG A 58 0.07 -29.39 -8.80
C ARG A 58 -1.28 -29.60 -9.47
N THR A 59 -2.25 -30.02 -8.68
CA THR A 59 -3.60 -30.34 -9.12
C THR A 59 -4.16 -29.06 -9.75
N LYS A 60 -4.31 -29.06 -11.07
CA LYS A 60 -4.88 -27.94 -11.81
C LYS A 60 -6.40 -28.01 -11.70
N TRP A 61 -7.05 -26.85 -11.66
CA TRP A 61 -8.50 -26.76 -11.85
C TRP A 61 -8.82 -27.09 -13.30
N THR A 62 -9.48 -28.21 -13.52
CA THR A 62 -10.07 -28.56 -14.82
C THR A 62 -11.53 -28.09 -14.86
N PRO A 63 -12.14 -27.96 -16.04
CA PRO A 63 -13.56 -27.65 -16.17
C PRO A 63 -14.46 -28.63 -15.41
N GLU A 64 -14.15 -29.93 -15.45
CA GLU A 64 -14.93 -30.99 -14.81
C GLU A 64 -14.84 -30.90 -13.29
N ARG A 65 -13.64 -30.66 -12.74
CA ARG A 65 -13.45 -30.43 -11.31
C ARG A 65 -14.11 -29.13 -10.84
N THR A 66 -14.19 -28.15 -11.72
CA THR A 66 -14.89 -26.89 -11.43
C THR A 66 -16.39 -27.15 -11.40
N ALA A 67 -16.96 -27.89 -12.36
CA ALA A 67 -18.36 -28.29 -12.34
C ALA A 67 -18.70 -29.16 -11.11
N GLU A 68 -17.84 -30.11 -10.73
CA GLU A 68 -18.02 -30.93 -9.53
C GLU A 68 -17.93 -30.10 -8.24
N LEU A 69 -16.99 -29.15 -8.16
CA LEU A 69 -16.94 -28.18 -7.06
C LEU A 69 -18.28 -27.45 -6.90
N HIS A 70 -18.90 -27.06 -8.01
CA HIS A 70 -20.15 -26.31 -8.02
C HIS A 70 -21.30 -27.18 -7.52
N ARG A 71 -21.45 -28.37 -8.09
CA ARG A 71 -22.46 -29.36 -7.68
C ARG A 71 -22.38 -29.63 -6.17
N LEU A 72 -21.19 -29.89 -5.64
CA LEU A 72 -21.00 -30.16 -4.22
C LEU A 72 -21.29 -28.95 -3.32
N HIS A 73 -21.00 -27.74 -3.79
CA HIS A 73 -21.32 -26.51 -3.06
C HIS A 73 -22.84 -26.26 -3.02
N ASP A 74 -23.53 -26.51 -4.13
CA ASP A 74 -24.98 -26.35 -4.26
C ASP A 74 -25.75 -27.43 -3.44
N GLU A 75 -25.16 -28.62 -3.29
CA GLU A 75 -25.60 -29.65 -2.33
C GLU A 75 -25.39 -29.24 -0.85
N GLY A 76 -24.79 -28.08 -0.59
CA GLY A 76 -24.60 -27.53 0.75
C GLY A 76 -23.43 -28.14 1.54
N LEU A 77 -22.51 -28.85 0.88
CA LEU A 77 -21.35 -29.43 1.57
C LEU A 77 -20.41 -28.34 2.10
N SER A 78 -19.80 -28.63 3.27
CA SER A 78 -18.79 -27.74 3.84
C SER A 78 -17.54 -27.66 2.93
N ILE A 79 -16.84 -26.52 2.94
CA ILE A 79 -15.59 -26.32 2.18
C ILE A 79 -14.57 -27.43 2.46
N THR A 80 -14.48 -27.92 3.70
CA THR A 80 -13.57 -28.99 4.10
C THR A 80 -13.97 -30.34 3.48
N SER A 81 -15.26 -30.65 3.45
CA SER A 81 -15.80 -31.86 2.83
C SER A 81 -15.57 -31.87 1.32
N ILE A 82 -15.81 -30.72 0.67
CA ILE A 82 -15.53 -30.51 -0.76
C ILE A 82 -14.02 -30.67 -1.04
N ALA A 83 -13.18 -30.08 -0.20
CA ALA A 83 -11.73 -30.16 -0.31
C ALA A 83 -11.21 -31.61 -0.22
N HIS A 84 -11.74 -32.38 0.74
CA HIS A 84 -11.42 -33.81 0.85
C HIS A 84 -11.87 -34.57 -0.40
N ARG A 85 -13.10 -34.34 -0.88
CA ARG A 85 -13.68 -35.02 -2.04
C ARG A 85 -12.93 -34.74 -3.34
N LEU A 86 -12.50 -33.50 -3.56
CA LEU A 86 -11.76 -33.10 -4.75
C LEU A 86 -10.23 -33.25 -4.62
N GLN A 87 -9.75 -33.72 -3.46
CA GLN A 87 -8.32 -33.81 -3.13
C GLN A 87 -7.59 -32.47 -3.29
N PHE A 88 -8.24 -31.38 -2.90
CA PHE A 88 -7.67 -30.04 -2.88
C PHE A 88 -7.45 -29.54 -1.45
N PRO A 89 -6.50 -28.63 -1.20
CA PRO A 89 -6.43 -27.90 0.05
C PRO A 89 -7.70 -27.03 0.27
N PRO A 90 -8.27 -26.96 1.49
CA PRO A 90 -9.47 -26.16 1.76
C PRO A 90 -9.37 -24.68 1.36
N TRP A 91 -8.18 -24.08 1.48
CA TRP A 91 -7.97 -22.69 1.06
C TRP A 91 -8.10 -22.50 -0.46
N LEU A 92 -7.74 -23.50 -1.26
CA LEU A 92 -7.80 -23.44 -2.72
C LEU A 92 -9.25 -23.59 -3.20
N VAL A 93 -10.03 -24.46 -2.55
CA VAL A 93 -11.48 -24.58 -2.75
C VAL A 93 -12.17 -23.25 -2.40
N ARG A 94 -11.87 -22.67 -1.23
CA ARG A 94 -12.38 -21.34 -0.84
C ARG A 94 -11.98 -20.27 -1.85
N TYR A 95 -10.74 -20.27 -2.31
CA TYR A 95 -10.27 -19.32 -3.32
C TYR A 95 -11.03 -19.48 -4.64
N LYS A 96 -11.23 -20.71 -5.12
CA LYS A 96 -11.94 -21.00 -6.37
C LYS A 96 -13.42 -20.58 -6.29
N LEU A 97 -14.11 -20.90 -5.19
CA LEU A 97 -15.48 -20.44 -4.93
C LEU A 97 -15.57 -18.91 -4.86
N ASN A 98 -14.61 -18.25 -4.21
CA ASN A 98 -14.57 -16.78 -4.17
C ASN A 98 -14.22 -16.13 -5.51
N SER A 99 -13.52 -16.86 -6.40
CA SER A 99 -13.18 -16.42 -7.75
C SER A 99 -14.29 -16.69 -8.77
N TRP A 100 -15.36 -17.38 -8.35
CA TRP A 100 -16.50 -17.64 -9.21
C TRP A 100 -17.10 -16.30 -9.67
N PRO A 101 -17.26 -16.08 -11.00
CA PRO A 101 -18.02 -14.94 -11.51
C PRO A 101 -19.49 -15.14 -11.16
N THR A 102 -19.95 -14.56 -10.05
CA THR A 102 -21.40 -14.50 -9.75
C THR A 102 -22.13 -14.14 -11.05
N PRO A 103 -23.28 -14.76 -11.39
CA PRO A 103 -23.94 -14.65 -12.70
C PRO A 103 -24.30 -13.24 -13.18
N VAL A 104 -23.96 -12.20 -12.42
CA VAL A 104 -23.91 -10.82 -12.88
C VAL A 104 -22.47 -10.34 -12.67
N PRO A 105 -21.77 -9.84 -13.70
CA PRO A 105 -20.44 -9.25 -13.52
C PRO A 105 -20.54 -8.16 -12.45
N TYR A 106 -20.09 -8.52 -11.25
CA TYR A 106 -20.23 -7.71 -10.04
C TYR A 106 -19.62 -6.31 -10.22
N ARG A 107 -18.67 -6.17 -11.15
CA ARG A 107 -18.00 -4.90 -11.43
C ARG A 107 -18.89 -3.86 -12.13
N GLU A 108 -20.07 -4.22 -12.65
CA GLU A 108 -20.90 -3.30 -13.44
C GLU A 108 -22.31 -3.07 -12.92
N ARG A 109 -22.77 -3.74 -11.86
CA ARG A 109 -24.00 -3.30 -11.19
C ARG A 109 -23.71 -2.02 -10.42
N MET A 110 -23.83 -0.90 -11.10
CA MET A 110 -23.85 0.42 -10.51
C MET A 110 -25.00 0.48 -9.51
N TRP A 111 -24.68 0.67 -8.23
CA TRP A 111 -25.67 0.84 -7.17
C TRP A 111 -26.54 2.05 -7.49
N ARG A 112 -27.80 1.80 -7.89
CA ARG A 112 -28.76 2.87 -8.15
C ARG A 112 -29.16 3.55 -6.84
N ALA A 113 -29.78 4.72 -6.93
CA ALA A 113 -30.23 5.44 -5.73
C ALA A 113 -31.28 4.62 -4.96
N GLU A 114 -32.14 3.92 -5.69
CA GLU A 114 -33.21 3.06 -5.17
C GLU A 114 -32.63 1.85 -4.45
N ASP A 115 -31.63 1.18 -5.04
CA ASP A 115 -30.93 0.06 -4.39
C ASP A 115 -30.31 0.49 -3.05
N LYS A 116 -29.73 1.69 -3.00
CA LYS A 116 -29.12 2.25 -1.78
C LYS A 116 -30.17 2.55 -0.71
N ALA A 117 -31.27 3.16 -1.11
CA ALA A 117 -32.39 3.46 -0.21
C ALA A 117 -32.99 2.17 0.36
N GLU A 118 -33.18 1.15 -0.48
CA GLU A 118 -33.72 -0.14 -0.07
C GLU A 118 -32.76 -0.89 0.88
N VAL A 119 -31.44 -0.88 0.62
CA VAL A 119 -30.46 -1.45 1.54
C VAL A 119 -30.50 -0.78 2.91
N LEU A 120 -30.67 0.55 2.96
CA LEU A 120 -30.83 1.28 4.22
C LEU A 120 -32.15 0.91 4.91
N ARG A 121 -33.27 0.90 4.18
CA ARG A 121 -34.58 0.53 4.70
C ARG A 121 -34.58 -0.87 5.32
N LEU A 122 -34.03 -1.87 4.62
CA LEU A 122 -33.92 -3.23 5.14
C LEU A 122 -33.01 -3.31 6.38
N ARG A 123 -31.97 -2.47 6.42
CA ARG A 123 -31.09 -2.39 7.59
C ARG A 123 -31.79 -1.77 8.80
N ASP A 124 -32.60 -0.74 8.58
CA ASP A 124 -33.40 -0.08 9.61
C ASP A 124 -34.51 -1.01 10.13
N GLN A 125 -35.02 -1.92 9.29
CA GLN A 125 -35.88 -3.03 9.69
C GLN A 125 -35.16 -4.15 10.47
N GLY A 126 -33.86 -3.99 10.74
CA GLY A 126 -33.08 -4.95 11.52
C GLY A 126 -32.60 -6.16 10.74
N MET A 127 -32.79 -6.22 9.41
CA MET A 127 -32.27 -7.35 8.63
C MET A 127 -30.75 -7.45 8.71
N THR A 128 -30.27 -8.70 8.72
CA THR A 128 -28.83 -8.98 8.69
C THR A 128 -28.26 -8.67 7.31
N ILE A 129 -26.99 -8.25 7.24
CA ILE A 129 -26.31 -7.96 5.96
C ILE A 129 -26.30 -9.20 5.05
N LYS A 130 -26.28 -10.41 5.62
CA LYS A 130 -26.35 -11.67 4.86
C LYS A 130 -27.70 -11.84 4.17
N SER A 131 -28.81 -11.65 4.90
CA SER A 131 -30.16 -11.70 4.33
C SER A 131 -30.40 -10.62 3.28
N ILE A 132 -29.85 -9.42 3.48
CA ILE A 132 -29.89 -8.35 2.48
C ILE A 132 -29.09 -8.77 1.23
N ALA A 133 -27.92 -9.38 1.40
CA ALA A 133 -27.09 -9.87 0.30
C ALA A 133 -27.79 -10.97 -0.51
N GLU A 134 -28.44 -11.93 0.16
CA GLU A 134 -29.26 -12.98 -0.46
C GLU A 134 -30.42 -12.36 -1.24
N ARG A 135 -31.15 -11.40 -0.64
CA ARG A 135 -32.28 -10.70 -1.29
C ARG A 135 -31.86 -9.94 -2.56
N PHE A 136 -30.70 -9.29 -2.54
CA PHE A 136 -30.18 -8.57 -3.71
C PHE A 136 -29.47 -9.49 -4.72
N GLN A 137 -29.30 -10.78 -4.38
CA GLN A 137 -28.48 -11.74 -5.11
C GLN A 137 -27.05 -11.21 -5.33
N LEU A 138 -26.49 -10.56 -4.29
CA LEU A 138 -25.15 -9.97 -4.31
C LEU A 138 -24.25 -10.67 -3.29
N PRO A 139 -22.92 -10.72 -3.51
CA PRO A 139 -22.02 -11.26 -2.51
C PRO A 139 -22.03 -10.44 -1.22
N TYR A 140 -21.98 -11.12 -0.06
CA TYR A 140 -22.01 -10.50 1.28
C TYR A 140 -21.05 -9.31 1.43
N HIS A 141 -19.80 -9.43 0.95
CA HIS A 141 -18.79 -8.38 1.13
C HIS A 141 -19.13 -7.08 0.39
N VAL A 142 -19.90 -7.17 -0.68
CA VAL A 142 -20.38 -6.04 -1.49
C VAL A 142 -21.40 -5.24 -0.70
N VAL A 143 -22.45 -5.92 -0.23
CA VAL A 143 -23.50 -5.30 0.57
C VAL A 143 -22.92 -4.77 1.88
N ARG A 144 -21.98 -5.48 2.50
CA ARG A 144 -21.24 -4.99 3.68
C ARG A 144 -20.48 -3.69 3.39
N LEU A 145 -19.76 -3.63 2.26
CA LEU A 145 -19.04 -2.43 1.85
C LEU A 145 -20.01 -1.29 1.57
N GLN A 146 -21.15 -1.59 0.93
CA GLN A 146 -22.16 -0.60 0.59
C GLN A 146 -22.86 -0.06 1.83
N VAL A 147 -23.32 -0.91 2.75
CA VAL A 147 -23.87 -0.51 4.05
C VAL A 147 -22.85 0.34 4.80
N ARG A 148 -21.57 -0.07 4.87
CA ARG A 148 -20.51 0.73 5.51
C ARG A 148 -20.38 2.12 4.87
N ASN A 149 -20.39 2.17 3.54
CA ASN A 149 -20.26 3.43 2.80
C ASN A 149 -21.50 4.30 2.97
N LEU A 150 -22.71 3.75 2.91
CA LEU A 150 -23.98 4.47 3.08
C LEU A 150 -24.18 4.96 4.52
N SER A 151 -23.90 4.12 5.52
CA SER A 151 -23.86 4.54 6.92
C SER A 151 -22.77 5.58 7.20
N SER A 152 -21.72 5.64 6.36
CA SER A 152 -20.71 6.71 6.41
C SER A 152 -21.07 7.92 5.52
N ALA A 153 -22.02 7.77 4.60
CA ALA A 153 -22.46 8.76 3.61
C ALA A 153 -23.66 9.57 4.07
N GLY A 154 -24.33 9.18 5.16
CA GLY A 154 -24.98 10.15 6.04
C GLY A 154 -23.88 11.11 6.51
N SER A 155 -23.66 12.18 5.76
CA SER A 155 -22.40 12.90 5.63
C SER A 155 -21.71 13.09 6.98
N ARG A 156 -20.78 12.20 7.33
CA ARG A 156 -19.88 12.50 8.44
C ARG A 156 -19.19 13.79 8.03
N ARG A 157 -19.41 14.89 8.78
CA ARG A 157 -18.96 16.22 8.38
C ARG A 157 -17.45 16.15 8.12
N LYS A 158 -17.06 16.22 6.85
CA LYS A 158 -15.67 16.32 6.41
C LYS A 158 -15.35 17.80 6.30
N GLY A 159 -15.07 18.43 7.43
CA GLY A 159 -14.81 19.87 7.51
C GLY A 159 -13.97 20.21 8.72
N LYS A 160 -13.49 21.45 8.77
CA LYS A 160 -12.87 22.00 9.98
C LYS A 160 -13.87 21.90 11.15
N TRP A 161 -13.36 21.75 12.36
CA TRP A 161 -14.19 21.81 13.55
C TRP A 161 -14.61 23.26 13.76
N THR A 162 -15.91 23.51 13.74
CA THR A 162 -16.49 24.81 14.09
C THR A 162 -16.35 25.03 15.60
N PRO A 163 -16.24 26.28 16.10
CA PRO A 163 -16.16 26.56 17.53
C PRO A 163 -17.30 25.89 18.32
N GLU A 164 -18.52 25.92 17.79
CA GLU A 164 -19.71 25.35 18.42
C GLU A 164 -19.62 23.83 18.54
N GLU A 165 -19.04 23.15 17.54
CA GLU A 165 -18.74 21.72 17.63
C GLU A 165 -17.66 21.41 18.67
N VAL A 166 -16.70 22.32 18.88
CA VAL A 166 -15.68 22.14 19.93
C VAL A 166 -16.32 22.27 21.31
N ASP A 167 -17.20 23.26 21.50
CA ASP A 167 -17.88 23.47 22.78
C ASP A 167 -18.80 22.30 23.11
N GLU A 168 -19.56 21.80 22.13
CA GLU A 168 -20.38 20.62 22.29
C GLU A 168 -19.54 19.36 22.59
N LEU A 169 -18.38 19.21 21.94
CA LEU A 169 -17.43 18.13 22.24
C LEU A 169 -16.92 18.20 23.69
N ILE A 170 -16.56 19.39 24.17
CA ILE A 170 -16.10 19.61 25.56
C ILE A 170 -17.22 19.25 26.52
N ARG A 171 -18.44 19.72 26.26
CA ARG A 171 -19.62 19.43 27.08
C ARG A 171 -19.92 17.92 27.15
N LEU A 172 -19.85 17.21 26.03
CA LEU A 172 -20.06 15.76 25.98
C LEU A 172 -18.94 15.00 26.71
N ARG A 173 -17.70 15.48 26.65
CA ARG A 173 -16.57 14.88 27.38
C ARG A 173 -16.63 15.14 28.88
N ALA A 174 -17.10 16.30 29.32
CA ALA A 174 -17.36 16.57 30.74
C ALA A 174 -18.40 15.61 31.33
N LYS A 175 -19.33 15.12 30.50
CA LYS A 175 -20.31 14.08 30.86
C LYS A 175 -19.74 12.65 30.75
N SER A 176 -18.44 12.49 30.55
CA SER A 176 -17.75 11.20 30.40
C SER A 176 -18.26 10.33 29.24
N TRP A 177 -18.83 10.93 28.19
CA TRP A 177 -19.27 10.16 27.02
C TRP A 177 -18.08 9.50 26.32
N SER A 178 -18.29 8.27 25.85
CA SER A 178 -17.29 7.56 25.05
C SER A 178 -17.06 8.27 23.71
N VAL A 179 -15.84 8.16 23.15
CA VAL A 179 -15.49 8.76 21.85
C VAL A 179 -16.45 8.29 20.74
N LYS A 180 -16.89 7.03 20.79
CA LYS A 180 -17.84 6.47 19.83
C LYS A 180 -19.21 7.16 19.95
N SER A 181 -19.76 7.26 21.16
CA SER A 181 -21.05 7.92 21.41
C SER A 181 -21.04 9.38 20.98
N ILE A 182 -19.92 10.07 21.20
CA ILE A 182 -19.71 11.45 20.74
C ILE A 182 -19.65 11.52 19.21
N ALA A 183 -18.89 10.63 18.57
CA ALA A 183 -18.78 10.59 17.11
C ALA A 183 -20.14 10.34 16.44
N ASP A 184 -20.94 9.43 16.99
CA ASP A 184 -22.28 9.13 16.51
C ASP A 184 -23.22 10.34 16.74
N ARG A 185 -23.19 10.96 17.92
CA ARG A 185 -24.01 12.15 18.25
C ARG A 185 -23.69 13.35 17.35
N MET A 186 -22.41 13.62 17.14
CA MET A 186 -21.93 14.77 16.37
C MET A 186 -21.85 14.51 14.86
N ARG A 187 -22.20 13.29 14.41
CA ARG A 187 -22.03 12.84 13.01
C ARG A 187 -20.60 13.10 12.49
N ARG A 188 -19.60 12.76 13.31
CA ARG A 188 -18.16 12.82 12.97
C ARG A 188 -17.57 11.42 12.98
N SER A 189 -16.35 11.24 12.48
CA SER A 189 -15.67 9.94 12.56
C SER A 189 -14.98 9.78 13.92
N CYS A 190 -14.93 8.56 14.47
CA CYS A 190 -14.20 8.31 15.73
C CYS A 190 -12.76 8.83 15.67
N PRO A 191 -11.97 8.61 14.60
CA PRO A 191 -10.62 9.19 14.50
C PRO A 191 -10.59 10.72 14.51
N SER A 192 -11.61 11.40 13.96
CA SER A 192 -11.67 12.86 13.97
C SER A 192 -11.97 13.41 15.36
N VAL A 193 -12.90 12.78 16.09
CA VAL A 193 -13.21 13.11 17.48
C VAL A 193 -12.02 12.81 18.38
N ASP A 194 -11.43 11.63 18.24
CA ASP A 194 -10.23 11.20 18.95
C ASP A 194 -9.05 12.17 18.73
N TYR A 195 -8.79 12.53 17.47
CA TYR A 195 -7.79 13.54 17.13
C TYR A 195 -8.13 14.93 17.70
N LYS A 196 -9.41 15.29 17.82
CA LYS A 196 -9.78 16.58 18.40
C LYS A 196 -9.60 16.60 19.92
N ILE A 197 -9.95 15.50 20.60
CA ILE A 197 -9.79 15.34 22.05
C ILE A 197 -8.31 15.20 22.43
N TYR A 198 -7.60 14.27 21.79
CA TYR A 198 -6.24 13.87 22.18
C TYR A 198 -5.14 14.36 21.25
N GLY A 199 -5.47 14.67 19.98
CA GLY A 199 -4.52 15.28 19.05
C GLY A 199 -4.21 16.75 19.37
N ARG A 200 -4.91 17.32 20.37
CA ARG A 200 -4.49 18.50 21.14
C ARG A 200 -4.02 18.14 22.56
N ARG A 201 -3.26 17.06 22.76
CA ARG A 201 -2.18 17.19 23.76
C ARG A 201 -1.46 18.49 23.40
N PRO A 202 -1.32 19.47 24.30
CA PRO A 202 -0.46 20.62 24.04
C PRO A 202 0.80 20.03 23.45
N ARG A 203 1.07 20.42 22.20
CA ARG A 203 2.33 20.05 21.58
C ARG A 203 3.33 20.63 22.55
N VAL A 204 4.04 19.76 23.28
CA VAL A 204 5.10 20.19 24.19
C VAL A 204 5.87 21.25 23.42
N GLU A 205 5.80 22.50 23.89
CA GLU A 205 6.49 23.65 23.31
C GLU A 205 7.93 23.19 23.08
N GLY A 206 8.31 22.91 21.83
CA GLY A 206 9.58 22.24 21.50
C GLY A 206 9.52 21.16 20.42
N HIS A 207 8.36 20.59 20.10
CA HIS A 207 8.28 19.51 19.08
C HIS A 207 7.72 19.89 17.71
N ARG A 208 7.39 21.16 17.44
CA ARG A 208 7.20 21.65 16.06
C ARG A 208 7.77 23.05 15.85
N GLN A 209 9.09 23.16 15.90
CA GLN A 209 9.76 23.83 14.80
C GLN A 209 9.95 22.77 13.69
N THR A 210 8.87 22.45 12.98
CA THR A 210 9.01 21.88 11.62
C THR A 210 9.10 23.01 10.62
N GLY A 211 9.90 24.05 10.93
CA GLY A 211 10.72 24.57 9.86
C GLY A 211 11.54 23.37 9.41
N VAL A 212 11.44 23.00 8.14
CA VAL A 212 12.33 21.99 7.58
C VAL A 212 13.74 22.56 7.80
N LYS A 213 14.40 22.16 8.89
CA LYS A 213 15.75 22.64 9.19
C LYS A 213 16.58 22.11 8.03
N TYR A 214 16.97 22.99 7.12
CA TYR A 214 17.80 22.59 5.99
C TYR A 214 19.08 21.98 6.53
N TRP A 215 19.59 20.96 5.84
CA TRP A 215 20.88 20.37 6.19
C TRP A 215 21.96 21.40 5.93
N GLN A 216 22.67 21.78 6.98
CA GLN A 216 23.81 22.67 6.86
C GLN A 216 25.01 21.88 6.31
N GLU A 217 25.93 22.56 5.62
CA GLU A 217 27.06 21.87 4.97
C GLU A 217 27.96 21.16 5.99
N ASP A 218 28.13 21.72 7.19
CA ASP A 218 28.87 21.10 8.29
C ASP A 218 28.23 19.78 8.76
N GLU A 219 26.89 19.75 8.89
CA GLU A 219 26.14 18.53 9.19
C GLU A 219 26.35 17.47 8.09
N ILE A 220 26.38 17.88 6.82
CA ILE A 220 26.64 16.99 5.67
C ILE A 220 28.08 16.47 5.68
N VAL A 221 29.07 17.31 5.99
CA VAL A 221 30.49 16.91 6.13
C VAL A 221 30.65 15.86 7.24
N ARG A 222 29.98 16.02 8.39
CA ARG A 222 30.00 14.99 9.46
C ARG A 222 29.38 13.67 9.00
N ILE A 223 28.25 13.73 8.28
CA ILE A 223 27.62 12.54 7.68
C ILE A 223 28.58 11.87 6.70
N ARG A 224 29.24 12.62 5.80
CA ARG A 224 30.23 12.09 4.84
C ARG A 224 31.40 11.40 5.56
N LYS A 225 31.90 11.96 6.67
CA LYS A 225 33.01 11.38 7.46
C LYS A 225 32.66 9.99 8.00
N ILE A 226 31.46 9.81 8.52
CA ILE A 226 31.01 8.53 9.10
C ILE A 226 30.68 7.50 7.99
N MET A 227 30.36 7.95 6.79
CA MET A 227 29.99 7.10 5.66
C MET A 227 31.09 6.23 5.08
N GLY A 228 32.37 6.50 5.37
CA GLY A 228 33.49 5.69 4.87
C GLY A 228 33.45 4.20 5.30
N ARG A 229 32.50 3.82 6.19
CA ARG A 229 32.33 2.47 6.71
C ARG A 229 30.86 2.06 6.83
N VAL A 230 30.63 0.77 7.14
CA VAL A 230 29.30 0.24 7.45
C VAL A 230 28.85 0.78 8.81
N VAL A 231 28.01 1.81 8.77
CA VAL A 231 27.49 2.50 9.96
C VAL A 231 26.46 1.63 10.67
N LYS A 232 26.68 1.35 11.96
CA LYS A 232 25.72 0.62 12.81
C LYS A 232 24.58 1.54 13.28
N ARG A 233 23.47 0.94 13.73
CA ARG A 233 22.30 1.70 14.21
C ARG A 233 22.66 2.67 15.34
N ASP A 234 23.50 2.24 16.28
CA ASP A 234 23.84 3.03 17.47
C ASP A 234 24.67 4.27 17.11
N GLU A 235 25.51 4.18 16.08
CA GLU A 235 26.29 5.31 15.56
C GLU A 235 25.40 6.36 14.89
N ILE A 236 24.36 5.94 14.17
CA ILE A 236 23.36 6.87 13.61
C ILE A 236 22.59 7.57 14.73
N GLN A 237 22.31 6.86 15.83
CA GLN A 237 21.60 7.44 16.97
C GLN A 237 22.49 8.42 17.75
N ALA A 238 23.77 8.11 17.94
CA ALA A 238 24.75 9.03 18.51
C ALA A 238 24.88 10.30 17.65
N LEU A 239 25.02 10.14 16.32
CA LEU A 239 25.07 11.27 15.40
C LEU A 239 23.77 12.09 15.42
N ALA A 240 22.61 11.44 15.55
CA ALA A 240 21.33 12.13 15.67
C ALA A 240 21.23 12.98 16.94
N ALA A 241 21.68 12.44 18.08
CA ALA A 241 21.77 13.18 19.33
C ALA A 241 22.73 14.37 19.22
N GLU A 242 23.91 14.16 18.62
CA GLU A 242 24.93 15.18 18.40
C GLU A 242 24.43 16.34 17.52
N LEU A 243 23.73 16.03 16.42
CA LEU A 243 23.21 17.04 15.48
C LEU A 243 21.90 17.71 15.95
N GLY A 244 21.31 17.25 17.05
CA GLY A 244 19.97 17.66 17.47
C GLY A 244 18.90 17.33 16.42
N ARG A 245 19.07 16.21 15.70
CA ARG A 245 18.17 15.75 14.64
C ARG A 245 17.49 14.44 15.05
N SER A 246 16.35 14.11 14.44
CA SER A 246 15.76 12.78 14.65
C SER A 246 16.61 11.70 13.97
N TYR A 247 16.65 10.51 14.57
CA TYR A 247 17.29 9.32 13.99
C TYR A 247 16.89 9.09 12.54
N GLU A 248 15.58 9.19 12.22
CA GLU A 248 15.07 8.97 10.87
C GLU A 248 15.51 10.06 9.87
N SER A 249 15.66 11.30 10.33
CA SER A 249 16.21 12.40 9.52
C SER A 249 17.66 12.09 9.13
N VAL A 250 18.51 11.75 10.11
CA VAL A 250 19.92 11.38 9.86
C VAL A 250 20.01 10.15 8.96
N ARG A 251 19.22 9.10 9.22
CA ARG A 251 19.19 7.88 8.39
C ARG A 251 18.81 8.17 6.94
N THR A 252 17.83 9.03 6.73
CA THR A 252 17.38 9.44 5.39
C THR A 252 18.47 10.25 4.67
N GLN A 253 19.11 11.19 5.37
CA GLN A 253 20.18 12.00 4.80
C GLN A 253 21.43 11.16 4.52
N LEU A 254 21.82 10.25 5.41
CA LEU A 254 22.88 9.28 5.18
C LEU A 254 22.61 8.46 3.91
N SER A 255 21.37 8.05 3.70
CA SER A 255 20.95 7.35 2.48
C SER A 255 21.00 8.25 1.24
N LYS A 256 20.71 9.54 1.37
CA LYS A 256 20.86 10.52 0.28
C LYS A 256 22.33 10.72 -0.10
N VAL A 257 23.19 11.02 0.88
CA VAL A 257 24.62 11.23 0.65
C VAL A 257 25.30 9.97 0.12
N ARG A 258 24.91 8.76 0.59
CA ARG A 258 25.38 7.49 0.01
C ARG A 258 25.06 7.33 -1.47
N ARG A 259 23.87 7.79 -1.90
CA ARG A 259 23.48 7.75 -3.32
C ARG A 259 24.30 8.75 -4.15
N GLU A 260 24.52 9.95 -3.63
CA GLU A 260 25.31 11.00 -4.31
C GLU A 260 26.78 10.59 -4.49
N ASN A 261 27.34 9.83 -3.54
CA ASN A 261 28.72 9.35 -3.60
C ASN A 261 28.86 7.96 -4.26
N ASN A 262 27.80 7.38 -4.82
CA ASN A 262 27.78 6.01 -5.36
C ASN A 262 28.22 4.91 -4.37
N LEU A 263 28.22 5.18 -3.06
CA LEU A 263 28.59 4.23 -2.00
C LEU A 263 27.40 3.38 -1.54
N GLY A 264 26.18 3.82 -1.82
CA GLY A 264 24.98 2.99 -1.71
C GLY A 264 24.80 2.23 -3.01
N GLY A 265 24.65 0.90 -2.92
CA GLY A 265 24.40 0.04 -4.10
C GLY A 265 23.36 0.67 -5.03
N SER A 266 23.65 0.57 -6.34
CA SER A 266 23.01 1.22 -7.51
C SER A 266 21.97 2.29 -7.21
N PRO A 267 22.14 3.54 -7.74
CA PRO A 267 21.21 4.64 -7.50
C PRO A 267 19.76 4.17 -7.67
N PRO A 268 18.85 4.56 -6.76
CA PRO A 268 17.47 4.12 -6.82
C PRO A 268 16.98 4.48 -8.22
N PRO A 269 16.66 3.47 -9.02
CA PRO A 269 16.43 3.66 -10.43
C PRO A 269 15.26 4.61 -10.58
N LYS A 270 15.44 5.60 -11.46
CA LYS A 270 14.48 6.70 -11.67
C LYS A 270 13.10 6.10 -11.86
N SER A 271 12.22 6.29 -10.88
CA SER A 271 10.88 5.68 -10.83
C SER A 271 9.92 6.18 -11.92
N GLY A 272 10.38 6.98 -12.88
CA GLY A 272 9.58 7.61 -13.92
C GLY A 272 9.80 7.11 -15.35
N LYS A 273 10.78 6.24 -15.65
CA LYS A 273 10.94 5.77 -17.04
C LYS A 273 9.75 4.87 -17.39
N ALA A 274 8.92 5.26 -18.35
CA ALA A 274 7.87 4.39 -18.88
C ALA A 274 8.50 3.10 -19.43
N TRP A 275 7.92 1.93 -19.17
CA TRP A 275 8.41 0.68 -19.76
C TRP A 275 8.22 0.75 -21.28
N THR A 276 9.27 0.42 -22.03
CA THR A 276 9.19 0.18 -23.48
C THR A 276 9.09 -1.32 -23.74
N GLN A 277 8.74 -1.69 -24.97
CA GLN A 277 8.73 -3.10 -25.40
C GLN A 277 10.14 -3.69 -25.28
N ASP A 278 11.14 -2.97 -25.79
CA ASP A 278 12.54 -3.39 -25.69
C ASP A 278 13.01 -3.60 -24.24
N ASP A 279 12.60 -2.71 -23.31
CA ASP A 279 12.92 -2.87 -21.89
C ASP A 279 12.28 -4.15 -21.32
N PHE A 280 11.06 -4.50 -21.76
CA PHE A 280 10.35 -5.70 -21.35
C PHE A 280 10.99 -6.98 -21.93
N ASP A 281 11.25 -7.00 -23.23
CA ASP A 281 11.84 -8.15 -23.92
C ASP A 281 13.25 -8.43 -23.38
N ARG A 282 14.04 -7.38 -23.17
CA ARG A 282 15.36 -7.49 -22.54
C ARG A 282 15.26 -7.98 -21.09
N ALA A 283 14.26 -7.54 -20.32
CA ALA A 283 14.05 -8.05 -18.97
C ALA A 283 13.69 -9.55 -18.96
N GLN A 284 12.92 -10.00 -19.95
CA GLN A 284 12.54 -11.40 -20.11
C GLN A 284 13.74 -12.27 -20.49
N HIS A 285 14.53 -11.86 -21.48
CA HIS A 285 15.76 -12.55 -21.88
C HIS A 285 16.74 -12.70 -20.71
N LEU A 286 17.04 -11.60 -19.99
CA LEU A 286 17.91 -11.65 -18.81
C LEU A 286 17.34 -12.57 -17.72
N ARG A 287 16.02 -12.73 -17.65
CA ARG A 287 15.39 -13.64 -16.69
C ARG A 287 15.55 -15.11 -17.09
N GLU A 288 15.48 -15.40 -18.38
CA GLU A 288 15.72 -16.72 -18.97
C GLU A 288 17.19 -17.14 -18.81
N GLU A 289 18.13 -16.20 -18.88
CA GLU A 289 19.55 -16.38 -18.50
C GLU A 289 19.78 -16.67 -16.99
N GLY A 290 18.73 -16.66 -16.15
CA GLY A 290 18.83 -16.91 -14.72
C GLY A 290 19.25 -15.70 -13.87
N ARG A 291 19.35 -14.49 -14.44
CA ARG A 291 19.68 -13.28 -13.67
C ARG A 291 18.63 -13.03 -12.58
N THR A 292 19.10 -12.51 -11.44
CA THR A 292 18.22 -12.08 -10.35
C THR A 292 17.52 -10.76 -10.71
N TRP A 293 16.36 -10.48 -10.10
CA TRP A 293 15.61 -9.24 -10.32
C TRP A 293 16.43 -7.96 -10.08
N SER A 294 17.37 -8.01 -9.12
CA SER A 294 18.26 -6.87 -8.82
C SER A 294 19.27 -6.63 -9.95
N GLN A 295 19.85 -7.69 -10.51
CA GLN A 295 20.77 -7.60 -11.64
C GLN A 295 20.05 -7.09 -12.90
N ILE A 296 18.85 -7.61 -13.19
CA ILE A 296 18.03 -7.14 -14.31
C ILE A 296 17.71 -5.65 -14.13
N GLY A 297 17.33 -5.24 -12.92
CA GLY A 297 17.07 -3.84 -12.59
C GLY A 297 18.29 -2.94 -12.82
N ALA A 298 19.48 -3.39 -12.40
CA ALA A 298 20.72 -2.65 -12.62
C ALA A 298 21.04 -2.48 -14.13
N VAL A 299 20.89 -3.54 -14.92
CA VAL A 299 21.12 -3.50 -16.38
C VAL A 299 20.13 -2.57 -17.11
N LEU A 300 18.87 -2.54 -16.68
CA LEU A 300 17.82 -1.72 -17.30
C LEU A 300 17.70 -0.31 -16.72
N GLY A 301 18.45 0.01 -15.66
CA GLY A 301 18.24 1.25 -14.89
C GLY A 301 16.85 1.33 -14.25
N ARG A 302 16.30 0.19 -13.79
CA ARG A 302 14.96 0.04 -13.21
C ARG A 302 15.00 -0.63 -11.83
N SER A 303 13.98 -0.42 -10.98
CA SER A 303 14.00 -1.00 -9.64
C SER A 303 13.72 -2.50 -9.70
N ARG A 304 14.35 -3.25 -8.79
CA ARG A 304 14.05 -4.68 -8.57
C ARG A 304 12.54 -4.92 -8.51
N THR A 305 11.83 -4.10 -7.74
CA THR A 305 10.37 -4.19 -7.57
C THR A 305 9.60 -3.85 -8.84
N SER A 306 10.07 -2.89 -9.65
CA SER A 306 9.46 -2.54 -10.94
C SER A 306 9.60 -3.67 -11.94
N VAL A 307 10.80 -4.27 -12.06
CA VAL A 307 11.06 -5.44 -12.91
C VAL A 307 10.21 -6.63 -12.47
N GLN A 308 10.23 -6.97 -11.19
CA GLN A 308 9.46 -8.08 -10.64
C GLN A 308 7.96 -7.90 -10.89
N SER A 309 7.41 -6.73 -10.55
CA SER A 309 5.98 -6.47 -10.72
C SER A 309 5.57 -6.53 -12.19
N ARG A 310 6.41 -6.00 -13.09
CA ARG A 310 6.13 -5.99 -14.53
C ARG A 310 6.08 -7.40 -15.11
N LEU A 311 7.09 -8.23 -14.85
CA LEU A 311 7.16 -9.60 -15.37
C LEU A 311 6.16 -10.53 -14.68
N ALA A 312 5.88 -10.33 -13.39
CA ALA A 312 4.83 -11.08 -12.70
C ALA A 312 3.44 -10.76 -13.25
N ASN A 313 3.13 -9.49 -13.51
CA ASN A 313 1.86 -9.10 -14.12
C ASN A 313 1.69 -9.74 -15.49
N ALA A 314 2.70 -9.71 -16.36
CA ALA A 314 2.63 -10.36 -17.68
C ALA A 314 2.33 -11.87 -17.58
N LYS A 315 2.95 -12.58 -16.62
CA LYS A 315 2.67 -14.00 -16.37
C LYS A 315 1.25 -14.26 -15.87
N VAL A 316 0.72 -13.39 -15.01
CA VAL A 316 -0.63 -13.54 -14.44
C VAL A 316 -1.70 -13.20 -15.47
N THR A 317 -1.52 -12.14 -16.24
CA THR A 317 -2.54 -11.70 -17.20
C THR A 317 -2.51 -12.48 -18.50
N GLY A 318 -1.42 -13.20 -18.82
CA GLY A 318 -1.22 -13.84 -20.12
C GLY A 318 -1.02 -12.83 -21.26
N ASN A 319 -1.41 -11.57 -21.06
CA ASN A 319 -1.11 -10.48 -21.96
C ASN A 319 0.40 -10.22 -21.99
N SER A 320 1.00 -10.41 -23.18
CA SER A 320 2.31 -9.85 -23.49
C SER A 320 2.30 -8.35 -23.20
N PHE A 321 3.47 -7.79 -22.88
CA PHE A 321 3.57 -6.34 -22.69
C PHE A 321 2.96 -5.63 -23.90
N ASN A 322 1.94 -4.81 -23.65
CA ASN A 322 1.29 -4.05 -24.69
C ASN A 322 1.74 -2.58 -24.55
N PRO A 323 2.75 -2.13 -25.32
CA PRO A 323 3.16 -0.72 -25.33
C PRO A 323 2.01 0.20 -25.73
N ASP A 324 1.00 -0.35 -26.41
CA ASP A 324 -0.14 0.38 -26.97
C ASP A 324 -1.20 0.71 -25.91
N HIS A 325 -1.07 0.21 -24.67
CA HIS A 325 -2.07 0.47 -23.62
C HIS A 325 -2.06 1.91 -23.07
N HIS A 326 -1.10 2.74 -23.47
CA HIS A 326 -1.02 4.14 -23.05
C HIS A 326 -0.55 5.07 -24.17
N LEU A 327 -1.19 5.06 -25.34
CA LEU A 327 -1.27 6.30 -26.12
C LEU A 327 -2.25 7.20 -25.39
N SER A 328 -1.77 8.36 -24.90
CA SER A 328 -2.71 9.37 -24.44
C SER A 328 -3.61 9.79 -25.61
N HIS A 329 -4.81 10.27 -25.31
CA HIS A 329 -5.73 10.72 -26.35
C HIS A 329 -5.09 11.78 -27.27
N GLY A 330 -4.28 12.69 -26.71
CA GLY A 330 -3.54 13.69 -27.47
C GLY A 330 -2.44 13.10 -28.37
N GLU A 331 -1.73 12.07 -27.93
CA GLU A 331 -0.73 11.40 -28.78
C GLU A 331 -1.38 10.63 -29.93
N LEU A 332 -2.54 10.01 -29.69
CA LEU A 332 -3.29 9.34 -30.76
C LEU A 332 -3.75 10.35 -31.82
N GLN A 333 -4.29 11.51 -31.39
CA GLN A 333 -4.65 12.60 -32.29
C GLN A 333 -3.45 13.14 -33.07
N GLN A 334 -2.26 13.24 -32.44
CA GLN A 334 -1.03 13.66 -33.13
C GLN A 334 -0.60 12.65 -34.20
N ILE A 335 -0.62 11.34 -33.89
CA ILE A 335 -0.31 10.29 -34.86
C ILE A 335 -1.29 10.35 -36.04
N GLN A 336 -2.60 10.46 -35.76
CA GLN A 336 -3.64 10.55 -36.78
C GLN A 336 -3.44 11.79 -37.66
N ARG A 337 -3.17 12.95 -37.05
CA ARG A 337 -2.89 14.19 -37.78
C ARG A 337 -1.69 14.06 -38.70
N PHE A 338 -0.55 13.58 -38.20
CA PHE A 338 0.66 13.44 -39.01
C PHE A 338 0.46 12.44 -40.15
N TYR A 339 -0.31 11.38 -39.93
CA TYR A 339 -0.66 10.44 -40.98
C TYR A 339 -1.56 11.07 -42.06
N CYS A 340 -2.57 11.85 -41.67
CA CYS A 340 -3.39 12.62 -42.62
C CYS A 340 -2.59 13.68 -43.40
N GLU A 341 -1.50 14.21 -42.83
CA GLU A 341 -0.54 15.08 -43.52
C GLU A 341 0.34 14.32 -44.53
N GLY A 342 0.19 12.99 -44.65
CA GLY A 342 0.89 12.15 -45.60
C GLY A 342 2.28 11.69 -45.15
N ARG A 343 2.59 11.80 -43.85
CA ARG A 343 3.84 11.33 -43.27
C ARG A 343 3.79 9.82 -43.02
N ASP A 344 4.89 9.14 -43.31
CA ASP A 344 5.00 7.70 -43.04
C ASP A 344 5.25 7.40 -41.55
N ALA A 345 5.13 6.12 -41.17
CA ALA A 345 5.31 5.71 -39.77
C ALA A 345 6.71 6.01 -39.20
N GLU A 346 7.74 6.06 -40.04
CA GLU A 346 9.13 6.33 -39.65
C GLU A 346 9.36 7.83 -39.44
N GLU A 347 8.78 8.68 -40.27
CA GLU A 347 8.74 10.12 -40.07
C GLU A 347 7.99 10.49 -38.79
N ILE A 348 6.81 9.89 -38.57
CA ILE A 348 6.04 10.07 -37.34
C ILE A 348 6.86 9.63 -36.12
N ARG A 349 7.63 8.55 -36.23
CA ARG A 349 8.52 8.07 -35.16
C ARG A 349 9.61 9.08 -34.82
N ARG A 350 10.19 9.74 -35.81
CA ARG A 350 11.18 10.81 -35.59
C ARG A 350 10.56 12.00 -34.85
N LEU A 351 9.30 12.33 -35.14
CA LEU A 351 8.55 13.41 -34.46
C LEU A 351 8.08 13.02 -33.06
N LEU A 352 7.79 11.73 -32.83
CA LEU A 352 7.34 11.19 -31.56
C LEU A 352 8.33 10.14 -31.03
N PRO A 353 9.55 10.55 -30.62
CA PRO A 353 10.66 9.62 -30.32
C PRO A 353 10.40 8.69 -29.13
N ARG A 354 9.34 8.93 -28.36
CA ARG A 354 8.91 8.07 -27.25
C ARG A 354 8.08 6.86 -27.72
N ARG A 355 7.70 6.80 -29.00
CA ARG A 355 6.87 5.74 -29.57
C ARG A 355 7.68 4.92 -30.56
N SER A 356 7.51 3.60 -30.52
CA SER A 356 8.11 2.72 -31.51
C SER A 356 7.35 2.82 -32.83
N ARG A 357 8.02 2.49 -33.94
CA ARG A 357 7.37 2.40 -35.27
C ARG A 357 6.15 1.47 -35.22
N CYS A 358 6.26 0.32 -34.57
CA CYS A 358 5.17 -0.64 -34.43
C CYS A 358 3.94 -0.06 -33.71
N THR A 359 4.13 0.73 -32.64
CA THR A 359 3.00 1.38 -31.95
C THR A 359 2.34 2.42 -32.84
N ILE A 360 3.12 3.16 -33.64
CA ILE A 360 2.58 4.13 -34.60
C ILE A 360 1.76 3.41 -35.68
N ILE A 361 2.31 2.35 -36.29
CA ILE A 361 1.62 1.55 -37.31
C ILE A 361 0.30 1.01 -36.74
N ARG A 362 0.32 0.37 -35.57
CA ARG A 362 -0.91 -0.15 -34.94
C ARG A 362 -1.94 0.94 -34.63
N ALA A 363 -1.49 2.14 -34.27
CA ALA A 363 -2.38 3.28 -34.01
C ALA A 363 -3.04 3.79 -35.30
N ILE A 364 -2.27 3.84 -36.39
CA ILE A 364 -2.78 4.13 -37.73
C ILE A 364 -3.76 3.04 -38.15
N GLU A 365 -3.37 1.76 -37.99
CA GLU A 365 -4.20 0.62 -38.38
C GLU A 365 -5.55 0.58 -37.70
N ARG A 366 -5.57 0.91 -36.40
CA ARG A 366 -6.78 1.01 -35.60
C ARG A 366 -7.69 2.16 -36.06
N SER A 367 -7.13 3.23 -36.61
CA SER A 367 -7.86 4.45 -36.95
C SER A 367 -8.31 4.48 -38.42
N PHE A 368 -7.52 3.91 -39.33
CA PHE A 368 -7.68 4.05 -40.78
C PHE A 368 -7.73 2.71 -41.53
N GLY A 369 -7.60 1.56 -40.85
CA GLY A 369 -7.50 0.25 -41.50
C GLY A 369 -6.06 -0.11 -41.87
N ARG A 370 -5.84 -1.19 -42.63
CA ARG A 370 -4.50 -1.75 -42.89
C ARG A 370 -3.52 -0.66 -43.34
N TYR A 371 -2.37 -0.55 -42.66
CA TYR A 371 -1.35 0.42 -43.04
C TYR A 371 -0.74 0.01 -44.39
N GLU A 372 -0.97 0.83 -45.40
CA GLU A 372 -0.27 0.75 -46.68
C GLU A 372 0.94 1.68 -46.62
N GLU A 373 2.13 1.11 -46.79
CA GLU A 373 3.34 1.92 -46.87
C GLU A 373 3.20 2.81 -48.11
N PRO A 374 3.29 4.15 -47.99
CA PRO A 374 3.06 5.02 -49.12
C PRO A 374 4.04 4.62 -50.23
N ALA A 375 3.50 4.21 -51.37
CA ALA A 375 4.30 3.83 -52.53
C ALA A 375 5.31 4.94 -52.76
N PHE A 376 6.59 4.57 -52.71
CA PHE A 376 7.75 5.47 -52.75
C PHE A 376 7.44 6.60 -53.72
N ARG A 377 7.21 7.83 -53.22
CA ARG A 377 6.89 8.97 -54.08
C ARG A 377 8.13 9.20 -54.94
N GLY A 378 8.12 8.63 -56.14
CA GLY A 378 9.10 8.91 -57.17
C GLY A 378 9.27 10.42 -57.26
N GLU A 379 10.53 10.85 -57.20
CA GLU A 379 10.97 12.23 -57.15
C GLU A 379 10.04 13.13 -57.98
N VAL A 380 9.28 13.98 -57.29
CA VAL A 380 8.73 15.17 -57.94
C VAL A 380 9.94 16.03 -58.27
N LYS A 381 10.45 15.92 -59.51
CA LYS A 381 11.36 16.90 -60.08
C LYS A 381 10.67 18.25 -59.96
N MET A 382 11.14 19.07 -59.03
CA MET A 382 10.79 20.49 -58.98
C MET A 382 11.34 21.13 -60.27
N PRO A 383 10.51 21.88 -61.03
CA PRO A 383 10.96 22.64 -62.19
C PRO A 383 11.93 23.77 -61.83
#